data_AF-A0A5S4F2D9-F1
#
_entry.id   AF-A0A5S4F2D9-F1
#
_cell.length_a   1.000
_cell.length_b   1.000
_cell.length_c   1.000
_cell.angle_alpha   90.00
_cell.angle_beta   90.00
_cell.angle_gamma   90.00
#
_symmetry.space_group_name_H-M   'P 1'
#
loop_
_entity.id
_entity.type
_entity.pdbx_description
1 polymer ?
#
loop_
_entity_poly.entity_id
_entity_poly.type
_entity_poly.pdbx_seq_one_letter_code
_entity_poly.pdbx_strand_id
1 'polypeptide(L)'
;MGSAGGSAAAEEEVAAWFDTKPSMREVLAVAALAFLDGLAEPDFEVQLGRLERLCHESGRRPYGGSLIAASGGLVGFRAPGHRARVLGELVARYGFWLWQPLREWVRSLAGAGPEVQVRAAEGVAALAAYSVKEVREEFLEVWARGTAAERVAAAHALSYMCADETLAPTALRVALEWAADPGHVRATAAAVALGGGLALRFPADSVRSLHRLGATGGPAAKVAGQSLALLLRQAGGRDDDRSRELTALAAALRNE
;
A
#
# COMPACT_ATOMS: atom_id res chain seq x y z
N MET A 1 5.45 2.52 28.81
CA MET A 1 4.97 3.92 28.73
C MET A 1 6.08 4.86 28.24
N GLY A 2 6.66 4.62 27.06
CA GLY A 2 7.78 5.43 26.53
C GLY A 2 7.60 5.89 25.07
N SER A 3 6.41 5.75 24.48
CA SER A 3 6.22 5.95 23.03
C SER A 3 5.67 7.32 22.63
N ALA A 4 5.06 8.08 23.57
CA ALA A 4 4.40 9.34 23.22
C ALA A 4 5.38 10.51 23.04
N GLY A 5 6.47 10.55 23.84
CA GLY A 5 7.48 11.61 23.76
C GLY A 5 8.36 11.55 22.50
N GLY A 6 8.55 10.35 21.93
CA GLY A 6 9.33 10.17 20.70
C GLY A 6 8.59 10.61 19.43
N SER A 7 7.27 10.42 19.37
CA SER A 7 6.46 10.81 18.21
C SER A 7 6.39 12.33 18.06
N ALA A 8 6.13 13.06 19.14
CA ALA A 8 6.03 14.52 19.11
C ALA A 8 7.34 15.20 18.70
N ALA A 9 8.49 14.69 19.19
CA ALA A 9 9.79 15.21 18.80
C ALA A 9 10.12 14.93 17.32
N ALA A 10 9.79 13.74 16.83
CA ALA A 10 9.94 13.37 15.42
C ALA A 10 9.03 14.19 14.50
N GLU A 11 7.82 14.53 14.97
CA GLU A 11 6.88 15.38 14.25
C GLU A 11 7.38 16.82 14.10
N GLU A 12 7.98 17.36 15.17
CA GLU A 12 8.58 18.69 15.21
C GLU A 12 9.85 18.76 14.34
N GLU A 13 10.70 17.72 14.37
CA GLU A 13 11.92 17.65 13.54
C GLU A 13 11.60 17.70 12.04
N VAL A 14 10.63 16.90 11.58
CA VAL A 14 10.25 16.89 10.15
C VAL A 14 9.62 18.23 9.74
N ALA A 15 8.76 18.80 10.58
CA ALA A 15 8.14 20.10 10.29
C ALA A 15 9.18 21.21 10.18
N ALA A 16 10.10 21.27 11.17
CA ALA A 16 11.21 22.21 11.18
C ALA A 16 12.12 22.03 9.97
N TRP A 17 12.39 20.79 9.54
CA TRP A 17 13.15 20.51 8.33
C TRP A 17 12.48 21.06 7.07
N PHE A 18 11.16 20.93 6.91
CA PHE A 18 10.48 21.58 5.78
C PHE A 18 10.49 23.12 5.89
N ASP A 19 10.49 23.68 7.10
CA ASP A 19 10.58 25.13 7.33
C ASP A 19 11.94 25.72 6.94
N THR A 20 13.02 24.93 6.94
CA THR A 20 14.32 25.37 6.42
C THR A 20 14.35 25.52 4.89
N LYS A 21 13.25 25.21 4.19
CA LYS A 21 13.11 25.23 2.73
C LYS A 21 14.19 24.38 2.04
N PRO A 22 14.17 23.05 2.26
CA PRO A 22 15.13 22.14 1.67
C PRO A 22 15.07 22.21 0.14
N SER A 23 16.18 21.84 -0.50
CA SER A 23 16.24 21.81 -1.97
C SER A 23 15.23 20.80 -2.53
N MET A 24 14.76 21.03 -3.76
CA MET A 24 13.79 20.13 -4.39
C MET A 24 14.31 18.68 -4.44
N ARG A 25 15.60 18.47 -4.68
CA ARG A 25 16.21 17.13 -4.67
C ARG A 25 16.09 16.43 -3.32
N GLU A 26 16.25 17.15 -2.21
CA GLU A 26 16.07 16.56 -0.88
C GLU A 26 14.59 16.24 -0.62
N VAL A 27 13.69 17.11 -1.06
CA VAL A 27 12.23 16.87 -1.02
C VAL A 27 11.87 15.61 -1.82
N LEU A 28 12.42 15.44 -3.02
CA LEU A 28 12.20 14.25 -3.85
C LEU A 28 12.76 12.99 -3.20
N ALA A 29 13.91 13.07 -2.53
CA ALA A 29 14.49 11.93 -1.82
C ALA A 29 13.58 11.47 -0.66
N VAL A 30 13.09 12.39 0.18
CA VAL A 30 12.18 12.04 1.28
C VAL A 30 10.79 11.63 0.77
N ALA A 31 10.33 12.23 -0.33
CA ALA A 31 9.09 11.82 -0.97
C ALA A 31 9.19 10.41 -1.55
N ALA A 32 10.27 10.07 -2.25
CA ALA A 32 10.50 8.72 -2.74
C ALA A 32 10.57 7.71 -1.58
N LEU A 33 11.28 8.07 -0.50
CA LEU A 33 11.40 7.23 0.67
C LEU A 33 10.05 7.00 1.36
N ALA A 34 9.14 7.97 1.35
CA ALA A 34 7.80 7.78 1.88
C ALA A 34 7.03 6.61 1.21
N PHE A 35 7.35 6.34 -0.06
CA PHE A 35 6.78 5.22 -0.83
C PHE A 35 7.67 3.99 -0.92
N LEU A 36 8.97 4.09 -0.62
CA LEU A 36 9.95 3.00 -0.78
C LEU A 36 10.76 2.71 0.49
N ASP A 37 10.21 3.04 1.66
CA ASP A 37 10.83 2.81 2.97
C ASP A 37 11.19 1.33 3.16
N GLY A 38 12.45 1.06 3.53
CA GLY A 38 12.98 -0.28 3.72
C GLY A 38 13.43 -0.99 2.44
N LEU A 39 13.52 -0.29 1.31
CA LEU A 39 14.07 -0.84 0.06
C LEU A 39 15.61 -0.89 0.10
N ALA A 40 16.20 -1.85 -0.61
CA ALA A 40 17.65 -1.92 -0.78
C ALA A 40 18.20 -0.65 -1.46
N GLU A 41 19.33 -0.15 -0.97
CA GLU A 41 19.92 1.11 -1.45
C GLU A 41 20.10 1.17 -2.98
N PRO A 42 20.61 0.13 -3.67
CA PRO A 42 20.73 0.17 -5.13
C PRO A 42 19.38 0.34 -5.85
N ASP A 43 18.34 -0.36 -5.38
CA ASP A 43 17.01 -0.29 -5.97
C ASP A 43 16.33 1.06 -5.68
N PHE A 44 16.50 1.57 -4.46
CA PHE A 44 16.04 2.90 -4.07
C PHE A 44 16.66 3.99 -4.95
N GLU A 45 17.98 3.94 -5.14
CA GLU A 45 18.72 4.88 -5.98
C GLU A 45 18.25 4.89 -7.43
N VAL A 46 17.98 3.71 -8.00
CA VAL A 46 17.40 3.57 -9.34
C VAL A 46 16.03 4.24 -9.44
N GLN A 47 15.14 4.00 -8.46
CA GLN A 47 13.80 4.58 -8.48
C GLN A 47 13.80 6.09 -8.21
N LEU A 48 14.63 6.57 -7.28
CA LEU A 48 14.78 8.00 -7.00
C LEU A 48 15.34 8.74 -8.22
N GLY A 49 16.35 8.18 -8.89
CA GLY A 49 16.87 8.76 -10.13
C GLY A 49 15.81 8.87 -11.23
N ARG A 50 14.82 7.96 -11.26
CA ARG A 50 13.69 8.04 -12.18
C ARG A 50 12.70 9.15 -11.80
N LEU A 51 12.40 9.31 -10.51
CA LEU A 51 11.57 10.42 -10.03
C LEU A 51 12.22 11.78 -10.32
N GLU A 52 13.53 11.91 -10.09
CA GLU A 52 14.30 13.12 -10.37
C GLU A 52 14.21 13.50 -11.86
N ARG A 53 14.31 12.52 -12.77
CA ARG A 53 14.13 12.75 -14.22
C ARG A 53 12.73 13.25 -14.57
N LEU A 54 11.68 12.70 -13.96
CA LEU A 54 10.29 13.18 -14.16
C LEU A 54 10.10 14.62 -13.68
N CYS A 55 10.83 15.02 -12.65
CA CYS A 55 10.82 16.38 -12.12
C CYS A 55 11.79 17.33 -12.85
N HIS A 56 12.51 16.86 -13.88
CA HIS A 56 13.59 17.60 -14.56
C HIS A 56 14.73 18.06 -13.63
N GLU A 57 14.93 17.36 -12.51
CA GLU A 57 15.95 17.66 -11.52
C GLU A 57 17.26 16.94 -11.83
N SER A 58 18.32 17.68 -12.14
CA SER A 58 19.64 17.16 -12.52
C SER A 58 20.76 17.75 -11.67
N GLY A 59 21.77 16.97 -11.29
CA GLY A 59 22.94 17.44 -10.52
C GLY A 59 23.42 16.48 -9.44
N ARG A 60 24.45 16.88 -8.67
CA ARG A 60 24.90 16.12 -7.48
C ARG A 60 23.87 16.28 -6.36
N ARG A 61 23.51 15.19 -5.70
CA ARG A 61 22.71 15.25 -4.48
C ARG A 61 23.53 15.88 -3.35
N PRO A 62 22.95 16.76 -2.52
CA PRO A 62 23.59 17.18 -1.28
C PRO A 62 23.94 15.93 -0.46
N TYR A 63 25.15 15.89 0.10
CA TYR A 63 25.54 14.80 0.99
C TYR A 63 24.72 14.90 2.29
N GLY A 64 23.90 13.88 2.55
CA GLY A 64 23.20 13.69 3.83
C GLY A 64 21.88 14.44 3.95
N GLY A 65 20.78 13.84 3.50
CA GLY A 65 19.44 14.29 3.86
C GLY A 65 19.17 14.05 5.34
N SER A 66 18.75 15.08 6.07
CA SER A 66 18.58 15.03 7.54
C SER A 66 17.53 14.03 8.03
N LEU A 67 16.72 13.40 7.18
CA LEU A 67 15.64 12.49 7.63
C LEU A 67 15.87 11.03 7.23
N ILE A 68 16.84 10.78 6.35
CA ILE A 68 17.13 9.47 5.75
C ILE A 68 18.27 8.79 6.51
N ALA A 69 18.14 7.49 6.71
CA ALA A 69 19.18 6.63 7.25
C ALA A 69 19.37 5.42 6.34
N ALA A 70 20.59 4.90 6.29
CA ALA A 70 20.91 3.62 5.67
C ALA A 70 21.43 2.68 6.75
N SER A 71 20.82 1.50 6.88
CA SER A 71 21.22 0.48 7.85
C SER A 71 21.13 -0.90 7.21
N GLY A 72 22.22 -1.66 7.25
CA GLY A 72 22.28 -3.00 6.67
C GLY A 72 22.01 -3.06 5.16
N GLY A 73 22.29 -1.98 4.42
CA GLY A 73 22.02 -1.87 2.98
C GLY A 73 20.57 -1.53 2.61
N LEU A 74 19.71 -1.28 3.60
CA LEU A 74 18.34 -0.78 3.41
C LEU A 74 18.28 0.71 3.70
N VAL A 75 17.52 1.44 2.88
CA VAL A 75 17.26 2.86 3.06
C VAL A 75 15.93 3.01 3.78
N GLY A 76 15.91 3.81 4.84
CA GLY A 76 14.71 4.05 5.63
C GLY A 76 14.73 5.39 6.33
N PHE A 77 13.63 5.75 6.98
CA PHE A 77 13.61 6.93 7.84
C PHE A 77 14.42 6.73 9.12
N ARG A 78 15.09 7.79 9.59
CA ARG A 78 15.92 7.72 10.80
C ARG A 78 15.12 7.41 12.07
N ALA A 79 13.92 7.96 12.19
CA ALA A 79 13.08 7.80 13.37
C ALA A 79 11.71 7.23 13.00
N PRO A 80 11.13 6.38 13.87
CA PRO A 80 9.72 6.02 13.77
C PRO A 80 8.84 7.27 13.69
N GLY A 81 7.83 7.26 12.83
CA GLY A 81 6.91 8.40 12.66
C GLY A 81 7.32 9.43 11.61
N HIS A 82 8.59 9.53 11.24
CA HIS A 82 9.03 10.45 10.17
C HIS A 82 8.28 10.21 8.87
N ARG A 83 8.09 8.95 8.47
CA ARG A 83 7.35 8.60 7.25
C ARG A 83 5.95 9.21 7.22
N ALA A 84 5.19 9.00 8.30
CA ALA A 84 3.84 9.53 8.42
C ALA A 84 3.88 11.05 8.36
N ARG A 85 4.76 11.70 9.12
CA ARG A 85 4.84 13.17 9.14
C ARG A 85 5.25 13.76 7.79
N VAL A 86 6.20 13.14 7.09
CA VAL A 86 6.62 13.54 5.74
C VAL A 86 5.44 13.47 4.77
N LEU A 87 4.66 12.39 4.77
CA LEU A 87 3.45 12.30 3.94
C LEU A 87 2.45 13.43 4.25
N GLY A 88 2.23 13.72 5.54
CA GLY A 88 1.37 14.83 5.95
C GLY A 88 1.87 16.19 5.45
N GLU A 89 3.17 16.44 5.54
CA GLU A 89 3.77 17.69 5.05
C GLU A 89 3.79 17.80 3.53
N LEU A 90 4.00 16.69 2.81
CA LEU A 90 3.91 16.66 1.34
C LEU A 90 2.49 17.01 0.86
N VAL A 91 1.47 16.47 1.53
CA VAL A 91 0.06 16.78 1.23
C VAL A 91 -0.27 18.24 1.58
N ALA A 92 0.22 18.74 2.72
CA ALA A 92 -0.12 20.07 3.21
C ALA A 92 0.59 21.21 2.47
N ARG A 93 1.85 21.03 2.07
CA ARG A 93 2.72 22.13 1.59
C ARG A 93 2.91 22.17 0.08
N TYR A 94 2.81 21.02 -0.60
CA TYR A 94 3.15 20.94 -2.02
C TYR A 94 1.90 20.83 -2.89
N GLY A 95 1.92 21.57 -3.99
CA GLY A 95 0.84 21.58 -4.97
C GLY A 95 1.14 20.71 -6.19
N PHE A 96 0.44 21.04 -7.27
CA PHE A 96 0.45 20.32 -8.55
C PHE A 96 1.85 19.97 -9.08
N TRP A 97 2.81 20.90 -9.00
CA TRP A 97 4.14 20.74 -9.60
C TRP A 97 4.96 19.58 -9.03
N LEU A 98 4.80 19.26 -7.74
CA LEU A 98 5.42 18.07 -7.15
C LEU A 98 4.52 16.85 -7.33
N TRP A 99 3.22 17.00 -7.06
CA TRP A 99 2.31 15.86 -6.99
C TRP A 99 2.08 15.18 -8.34
N GLN A 100 2.11 15.91 -9.46
CA GLN A 100 1.95 15.28 -10.78
C GLN A 100 3.07 14.29 -11.12
N PRO A 101 4.36 14.69 -11.15
CA PRO A 101 5.43 13.74 -11.43
C PRO A 101 5.52 12.65 -10.36
N LEU A 102 5.21 12.97 -9.10
CA LEU A 102 5.16 11.98 -8.03
C LEU A 102 4.06 10.94 -8.27
N ARG A 103 2.86 11.34 -8.69
CA ARG A 103 1.76 10.41 -9.00
C ARG A 103 2.12 9.51 -10.18
N GLU A 104 2.66 10.08 -11.25
CA GLU A 104 3.14 9.32 -12.40
C GLU A 104 4.20 8.29 -11.99
N TRP A 105 5.18 8.73 -11.20
CA TRP A 105 6.21 7.86 -10.67
C TRP A 105 5.64 6.74 -9.80
N VAL A 106 4.85 7.05 -8.77
CA VAL A 106 4.25 6.05 -7.86
C VAL A 106 3.43 5.02 -8.64
N ARG A 107 2.58 5.45 -9.58
CA ARG A 107 1.79 4.53 -10.42
C ARG A 107 2.65 3.49 -11.10
N SER A 108 3.81 3.88 -11.59
CA SER A 108 4.68 2.97 -12.32
C SER A 108 5.47 2.00 -11.44
N LEU A 109 5.59 2.25 -10.14
CA LEU A 109 6.35 1.39 -9.21
C LEU A 109 5.74 -0.02 -9.11
N ALA A 110 4.44 -0.14 -9.31
CA ALA A 110 3.76 -1.43 -9.25
C ALA A 110 4.20 -2.42 -10.34
N GLY A 111 4.83 -1.95 -11.42
CA GLY A 111 5.43 -2.77 -12.47
C GLY A 111 6.96 -2.93 -12.36
N ALA A 112 7.61 -2.33 -11.36
CA ALA A 112 9.07 -2.25 -11.28
C ALA A 112 9.74 -3.49 -10.65
N GLY A 113 8.95 -4.45 -10.15
CA GLY A 113 9.42 -5.70 -9.54
C GLY A 113 8.79 -5.95 -8.17
N PRO A 114 8.84 -7.18 -7.64
CA PRO A 114 8.07 -7.57 -6.46
C PRO A 114 8.36 -6.76 -5.20
N GLU A 115 9.63 -6.52 -4.87
CA GLU A 115 9.98 -5.78 -3.65
C GLU A 115 9.54 -4.31 -3.76
N VAL A 116 9.86 -3.65 -4.87
CA VAL A 116 9.45 -2.25 -5.14
C VAL A 116 7.93 -2.11 -5.11
N GLN A 117 7.22 -3.07 -5.70
CA GLN A 117 5.77 -3.12 -5.73
C GLN A 117 5.17 -3.22 -4.31
N VAL A 118 5.72 -4.06 -3.45
CA VAL A 118 5.27 -4.22 -2.05
C VAL A 118 5.48 -2.93 -1.28
N ARG A 119 6.67 -2.31 -1.38
CA ARG A 119 6.95 -1.03 -0.69
C ARG A 119 6.05 0.10 -1.19
N ALA A 120 5.86 0.21 -2.50
CA ALA A 120 4.98 1.19 -3.10
C ALA A 120 3.53 1.03 -2.61
N ALA A 121 3.03 -0.21 -2.53
CA ALA A 121 1.70 -0.50 -2.00
C ALA A 121 1.55 -0.08 -0.53
N GLU A 122 2.58 -0.33 0.29
CA GLU A 122 2.63 0.13 1.68
C GLU A 122 2.65 1.66 1.78
N GLY A 123 3.40 2.34 0.91
CA GLY A 123 3.45 3.80 0.85
C GLY A 123 2.13 4.44 0.45
N VAL A 124 1.46 3.87 -0.56
CA VAL A 124 0.12 4.29 -0.97
C VAL A 124 -0.89 4.07 0.15
N ALA A 125 -0.78 2.97 0.91
CA ALA A 125 -1.62 2.76 2.08
C ALA A 125 -1.36 3.79 3.19
N ALA A 126 -0.09 4.12 3.47
CA ALA A 126 0.26 5.15 4.45
C ALA A 126 -0.24 6.55 4.07
N LEU A 127 -0.24 6.88 2.77
CA LEU A 127 -0.80 8.14 2.27
C LEU A 127 -2.32 8.25 2.52
N ALA A 128 -3.03 7.13 2.60
CA ALA A 128 -4.49 7.12 2.75
C ALA A 128 -4.95 7.74 4.08
N ALA A 129 -4.09 7.78 5.10
CA ALA A 129 -4.35 8.48 6.35
C ALA A 129 -4.54 10.00 6.16
N TYR A 130 -3.98 10.58 5.10
CA TYR A 130 -4.06 12.00 4.78
C TYR A 130 -5.05 12.31 3.66
N SER A 131 -5.18 11.41 2.68
CA SER A 131 -6.10 11.60 1.56
C SER A 131 -6.57 10.27 0.95
N VAL A 132 -7.62 9.69 1.54
CA VAL A 132 -8.28 8.48 1.00
C VAL A 132 -8.76 8.69 -0.43
N LYS A 133 -9.30 9.88 -0.73
CA LYS A 133 -9.83 10.20 -2.07
C LYS A 133 -8.72 10.12 -3.12
N GLU A 134 -7.59 10.77 -2.86
CA GLU A 134 -6.44 10.74 -3.77
C GLU A 134 -5.89 9.32 -3.92
N VAL A 135 -5.71 8.59 -2.82
CA VAL A 135 -5.22 7.21 -2.88
C VAL A 135 -6.12 6.34 -3.75
N ARG A 136 -7.43 6.49 -3.59
CA ARG A 136 -8.40 5.76 -4.39
C ARG A 136 -8.30 6.13 -5.88
N GLU A 137 -8.52 7.39 -6.20
CA GLU A 137 -8.68 7.87 -7.57
C GLU A 137 -7.37 7.80 -8.36
N GLU A 138 -6.26 8.19 -7.75
CA GLU A 138 -4.99 8.34 -8.45
C GLU A 138 -4.18 7.03 -8.48
N PHE A 139 -4.31 6.13 -7.50
CA PHE A 139 -3.48 4.93 -7.40
C PHE A 139 -4.28 3.63 -7.47
N LEU A 140 -5.17 3.38 -6.51
CA LEU A 140 -5.86 2.10 -6.40
C LEU A 140 -6.70 1.77 -7.64
N GLU A 141 -7.46 2.74 -8.13
CA GLU A 141 -8.31 2.59 -9.31
C GLU A 141 -7.47 2.37 -10.58
N VAL A 142 -6.32 3.04 -10.71
CA VAL A 142 -5.41 2.85 -11.85
C VAL A 142 -4.79 1.45 -11.80
N TRP A 143 -4.21 1.07 -10.66
CA TRP A 143 -3.57 -0.22 -10.46
C TRP A 143 -4.53 -1.41 -10.60
N ALA A 144 -5.74 -1.31 -10.05
CA ALA A 144 -6.74 -2.37 -10.14
C ALA A 144 -7.22 -2.62 -11.59
N ARG A 145 -7.07 -1.65 -12.49
CA ARG A 145 -7.36 -1.79 -13.93
C ARG A 145 -6.14 -2.21 -14.76
N GLY A 146 -4.94 -2.07 -14.20
CA GLY A 146 -3.68 -2.33 -14.88
C GLY A 146 -3.39 -3.81 -15.09
N THR A 147 -2.11 -4.12 -15.27
CA THR A 147 -1.50 -5.44 -15.39
C THR A 147 -1.71 -6.32 -14.16
N ALA A 148 -1.32 -7.60 -14.25
CA ALA A 148 -1.42 -8.51 -13.11
C ALA A 148 -0.59 -8.03 -11.89
N ALA A 149 0.62 -7.51 -12.12
CA ALA A 149 1.45 -6.93 -11.07
C ALA A 149 0.76 -5.72 -10.42
N GLU A 150 0.24 -4.79 -11.23
CA GLU A 150 -0.50 -3.64 -10.71
C GLU A 150 -1.73 -4.03 -9.88
N ARG A 151 -2.50 -5.03 -10.30
CA ARG A 151 -3.64 -5.53 -9.53
C ARG A 151 -3.23 -6.13 -8.19
N VAL A 152 -2.09 -6.84 -8.13
CA VAL A 152 -1.53 -7.33 -6.87
C VAL A 152 -1.07 -6.16 -5.99
N ALA A 153 -0.50 -5.11 -6.56
CA ALA A 153 -0.10 -3.91 -5.81
C ALA A 153 -1.31 -3.22 -5.16
N ALA A 154 -2.41 -3.06 -5.91
CA ALA A 154 -3.67 -2.55 -5.39
C ALA A 154 -4.21 -3.41 -4.23
N ALA A 155 -4.16 -4.74 -4.37
CA ALA A 155 -4.60 -5.66 -3.33
C ALA A 155 -3.73 -5.62 -2.07
N HIS A 156 -2.41 -5.47 -2.22
CA HIS A 156 -1.49 -5.27 -1.10
C HIS A 156 -1.75 -3.95 -0.41
N ALA A 157 -1.98 -2.86 -1.16
CA ALA A 157 -2.30 -1.56 -0.58
C ALA A 157 -3.58 -1.63 0.27
N LEU A 158 -4.64 -2.31 -0.22
CA LEU A 158 -5.84 -2.56 0.59
C LEU A 158 -5.56 -3.41 1.83
N SER A 159 -4.65 -4.39 1.75
CA SER A 159 -4.24 -5.20 2.91
C SER A 159 -3.49 -4.37 3.96
N TYR A 160 -2.62 -3.45 3.54
CA TYR A 160 -1.94 -2.53 4.45
C TYR A 160 -2.90 -1.50 5.06
N MET A 161 -3.84 -0.95 4.27
CA MET A 161 -4.92 -0.11 4.79
C MET A 161 -5.79 -0.87 5.81
N CYS A 162 -6.01 -2.18 5.62
CA CYS A 162 -6.74 -3.03 6.56
C CYS A 162 -6.05 -3.21 7.93
N ALA A 163 -4.72 -3.10 7.96
CA ALA A 163 -3.97 -3.17 9.21
C ALA A 163 -4.23 -1.95 10.11
N ASP A 164 -4.49 -0.78 9.53
CA ASP A 164 -4.87 0.43 10.24
C ASP A 164 -6.36 0.40 10.63
N GLU A 165 -6.67 0.63 11.90
CA GLU A 165 -8.04 0.53 12.43
C GLU A 165 -9.02 1.54 11.80
N THR A 166 -8.52 2.72 11.43
CA THR A 166 -9.32 3.81 10.86
C THR A 166 -9.59 3.59 9.37
N LEU A 167 -8.63 2.99 8.66
CA LEU A 167 -8.71 2.74 7.22
C LEU A 167 -9.33 1.38 6.88
N ALA A 168 -9.38 0.43 7.81
CA ALA A 168 -9.85 -0.92 7.54
C ALA A 168 -11.27 -1.01 6.95
N PRO A 169 -12.30 -0.30 7.46
CA PRO A 169 -13.62 -0.33 6.85
C PRO A 169 -13.63 0.21 5.42
N THR A 170 -12.79 1.22 5.14
CA THR A 170 -12.64 1.79 3.80
C THR A 170 -11.99 0.79 2.85
N ALA A 171 -10.95 0.09 3.29
CA ALA A 171 -10.27 -0.93 2.49
C ALA A 171 -11.23 -2.06 2.09
N LEU A 172 -12.02 -2.56 3.05
CA LEU A 172 -13.04 -3.57 2.78
C LEU A 172 -14.08 -3.06 1.77
N ARG A 173 -14.61 -1.86 1.98
CA ARG A 173 -15.60 -1.26 1.07
C ARG A 173 -15.09 -1.19 -0.37
N VAL A 174 -13.86 -0.74 -0.58
CA VAL A 174 -13.26 -0.68 -1.94
C VAL A 174 -13.15 -2.08 -2.55
N ALA A 175 -12.71 -3.09 -1.80
CA ALA A 175 -12.62 -4.46 -2.30
C ALA A 175 -14.00 -5.02 -2.67
N LEU A 176 -15.03 -4.79 -1.84
CA LEU A 176 -16.41 -5.23 -2.10
C LEU A 176 -17.02 -4.53 -3.32
N GLU A 177 -16.74 -3.24 -3.51
CA GLU A 177 -17.15 -2.48 -4.69
C GLU A 177 -16.51 -3.05 -5.97
N TRP A 178 -15.23 -3.38 -5.95
CA TRP A 178 -14.56 -4.03 -7.09
C TRP A 178 -15.07 -5.46 -7.34
N ALA A 179 -15.45 -6.19 -6.28
CA ALA A 179 -16.02 -7.54 -6.38
C ALA A 179 -17.50 -7.55 -6.80
N ALA A 180 -18.16 -6.39 -6.87
CA ALA A 180 -19.58 -6.30 -7.23
C ALA A 180 -19.83 -6.56 -8.72
N ASP A 181 -18.83 -6.33 -9.57
CA ASP A 181 -18.87 -6.63 -11.02
C ASP A 181 -17.77 -7.65 -11.37
N PRO A 182 -18.08 -8.97 -11.31
CA PRO A 182 -17.12 -10.04 -11.57
C PRO A 182 -16.53 -10.04 -12.99
N GLY A 183 -17.23 -9.44 -13.96
CA GLY A 183 -16.77 -9.32 -15.34
C GLY A 183 -15.70 -8.24 -15.53
N HIS A 184 -15.62 -7.28 -14.61
CA HIS A 184 -14.65 -6.21 -14.66
C HIS A 184 -13.27 -6.68 -14.20
N VAL A 185 -12.21 -6.22 -14.87
CA VAL A 185 -10.81 -6.54 -14.53
C VAL A 185 -10.42 -6.29 -13.05
N ARG A 186 -11.09 -5.34 -12.37
CA ARG A 186 -10.85 -4.99 -10.96
C ARG A 186 -11.28 -6.10 -9.99
N ALA A 187 -12.22 -6.96 -10.38
CA ALA A 187 -12.64 -8.10 -9.56
C ALA A 187 -11.49 -9.09 -9.29
N THR A 188 -10.47 -9.12 -10.16
CA THR A 188 -9.26 -9.90 -9.90
C THR A 188 -8.46 -9.32 -8.74
N ALA A 189 -8.29 -7.99 -8.69
CA ALA A 189 -7.63 -7.33 -7.55
C ALA A 189 -8.43 -7.52 -6.26
N ALA A 190 -9.76 -7.45 -6.33
CA ALA A 190 -10.64 -7.72 -5.21
C ALA A 190 -10.47 -9.14 -4.67
N ALA A 191 -10.43 -10.15 -5.54
CA ALA A 191 -10.23 -11.54 -5.15
C ALA A 191 -8.89 -11.75 -4.41
N VAL A 192 -7.80 -11.12 -4.87
CA VAL A 192 -6.51 -11.16 -4.15
C VAL A 192 -6.61 -10.49 -2.78
N ALA A 193 -7.21 -9.30 -2.71
CA ALA A 193 -7.31 -8.53 -1.46
C ALA A 193 -8.15 -9.27 -0.40
N LEU A 194 -9.31 -9.80 -0.80
CA LEU A 194 -10.22 -10.60 0.03
C LEU A 194 -9.63 -11.97 0.39
N GLY A 195 -8.60 -12.44 -0.32
CA GLY A 195 -7.82 -13.62 0.04
C GLY A 195 -6.66 -13.35 1.01
N GLY A 196 -6.32 -12.07 1.24
CA GLY A 196 -5.15 -11.63 2.00
C GLY A 196 -5.50 -11.01 3.34
N GLY A 197 -4.96 -9.83 3.62
CA GLY A 197 -5.12 -9.15 4.92
C GLY A 197 -6.58 -8.84 5.30
N LEU A 198 -7.47 -8.63 4.31
CA LEU A 198 -8.90 -8.44 4.57
C LEU A 198 -9.57 -9.70 5.11
N ALA A 199 -9.17 -10.90 4.68
CA ALA A 199 -9.73 -12.15 5.22
C ALA A 199 -9.42 -12.35 6.70
N LEU A 200 -8.25 -11.87 7.15
CA LEU A 200 -7.83 -11.99 8.53
C LEU A 200 -8.62 -11.09 9.46
N ARG A 201 -9.09 -9.93 8.97
CA ARG A 201 -9.83 -8.94 9.75
C ARG A 201 -11.36 -9.03 9.57
N PHE A 202 -11.81 -9.38 8.36
CA PHE A 202 -13.21 -9.45 7.94
C PHE A 202 -13.49 -10.80 7.26
N PRO A 203 -13.40 -11.92 8.00
CA PRO A 203 -13.49 -13.28 7.43
C PRO A 203 -14.84 -13.54 6.75
N ALA A 204 -15.96 -13.15 7.37
CA ALA A 204 -17.31 -13.38 6.84
C ALA A 204 -17.53 -12.70 5.47
N ASP A 205 -17.23 -11.41 5.37
CA ASP A 205 -17.40 -10.64 4.12
C ASP A 205 -16.47 -11.14 3.02
N SER A 206 -15.24 -11.52 3.40
CA SER A 206 -14.23 -12.03 2.48
C SER A 206 -14.62 -13.38 1.91
N VAL A 207 -14.96 -14.36 2.75
CA VAL A 207 -15.34 -15.71 2.28
C VAL A 207 -16.61 -15.65 1.42
N ARG A 208 -17.63 -14.89 1.85
CA ARG A 208 -18.88 -14.71 1.06
C ARG A 208 -18.60 -14.13 -0.32
N SER A 209 -17.80 -13.07 -0.38
CA SER A 209 -17.50 -12.39 -1.64
C SER A 209 -16.63 -13.24 -2.57
N LEU A 210 -15.64 -13.96 -2.02
CA LEU A 210 -14.83 -14.91 -2.78
C LEU A 210 -15.68 -16.07 -3.32
N HIS A 211 -16.63 -16.60 -2.53
CA HIS A 211 -17.54 -17.64 -2.98
C HIS A 211 -18.38 -17.16 -4.17
N ARG A 212 -18.97 -15.96 -4.06
CA ARG A 212 -19.74 -15.33 -5.13
C ARG A 212 -18.90 -15.12 -6.39
N LEU A 213 -17.67 -14.62 -6.26
CA LEU A 213 -16.75 -14.47 -7.41
C LEU A 213 -16.37 -15.81 -8.03
N GLY A 214 -16.19 -16.86 -7.22
CA GLY A 214 -15.89 -18.21 -7.69
C GLY A 214 -16.99 -18.80 -8.59
N ALA A 215 -18.26 -18.46 -8.32
CA ALA A 215 -19.41 -18.97 -9.05
C ALA A 215 -19.59 -18.38 -10.46
N THR A 216 -18.99 -17.21 -10.75
CA THR A 216 -19.27 -16.44 -11.99
C THR A 216 -18.36 -16.80 -13.16
N GLY A 217 -17.37 -17.67 -12.96
CA GLY A 217 -16.36 -18.00 -13.98
C GLY A 217 -15.38 -16.85 -14.28
N GLY A 218 -14.46 -17.08 -15.23
CA GLY A 218 -13.47 -16.07 -15.66
C GLY A 218 -12.23 -15.94 -14.77
N PRO A 219 -11.37 -14.92 -15.01
CA PRO A 219 -10.12 -14.73 -14.28
C PRO A 219 -10.30 -14.51 -12.78
N ALA A 220 -11.28 -13.69 -12.39
CA ALA A 220 -11.57 -13.40 -10.99
C ALA A 220 -12.03 -14.66 -10.23
N ALA A 221 -12.85 -15.52 -10.84
CA ALA A 221 -13.28 -16.78 -10.24
C ALA A 221 -12.11 -17.72 -9.94
N LYS A 222 -11.14 -17.84 -10.86
CA LYS A 222 -9.95 -18.67 -10.65
C LYS A 222 -9.14 -18.19 -9.44
N VAL A 223 -8.90 -16.88 -9.37
CA VAL A 223 -8.17 -16.27 -8.25
C VAL A 223 -8.96 -16.40 -6.94
N ALA A 224 -10.28 -16.25 -6.98
CA ALA A 224 -11.13 -16.41 -5.81
C ALA A 224 -11.10 -17.83 -5.25
N GLY A 225 -11.18 -18.85 -6.12
CA GLY A 225 -11.05 -20.25 -5.74
C GLY A 225 -9.69 -20.58 -5.13
N GLN A 226 -8.60 -20.07 -5.72
CA GLN A 226 -7.25 -20.21 -5.16
C GLN A 226 -7.12 -19.55 -3.78
N SER A 227 -7.69 -18.36 -3.62
CA SER A 227 -7.68 -17.60 -2.37
C SER A 227 -8.44 -18.33 -1.26
N LEU A 228 -9.64 -18.85 -1.56
CA LEU A 228 -10.41 -19.67 -0.61
C LEU A 228 -9.64 -20.94 -0.19
N ALA A 229 -9.04 -21.65 -1.15
CA ALA A 229 -8.27 -22.85 -0.85
C ALA A 229 -7.06 -22.57 0.06
N LEU A 230 -6.38 -21.42 -0.14
CA LEU A 230 -5.28 -21.00 0.70
C LEU A 230 -5.75 -20.67 2.12
N LEU A 231 -6.82 -19.89 2.26
CA LEU A 231 -7.39 -19.54 3.57
C LEU A 231 -7.80 -20.77 4.37
N LEU A 232 -8.45 -21.74 3.73
CA LEU A 232 -8.85 -22.99 4.38
C LEU A 232 -7.66 -23.84 4.81
N ARG A 233 -6.60 -23.89 4.01
CA ARG A 233 -5.35 -24.58 4.38
C ARG A 233 -4.68 -23.93 5.58
N GLN A 234 -4.65 -22.60 5.63
CA GLN A 234 -4.08 -21.84 6.73
C GLN A 234 -4.90 -21.94 8.02
N ALA A 235 -6.22 -22.10 7.91
CA ALA A 235 -7.12 -22.35 9.03
C ALA A 235 -6.96 -23.79 9.55
N GLY A 236 -6.87 -24.80 8.68
CA GLY A 236 -6.67 -26.20 9.09
C GLY A 236 -5.35 -26.47 9.82
N GLY A 237 -4.34 -25.59 9.65
CA GLY A 237 -3.07 -25.66 10.37
C GLY A 237 -3.05 -24.91 11.72
N ARG A 238 -4.12 -24.20 12.08
CA ARG A 238 -4.22 -23.39 13.29
C ARG A 238 -5.44 -23.83 14.11
N ASP A 239 -5.24 -24.12 15.40
CA ASP A 239 -6.35 -24.42 16.32
C ASP A 239 -6.70 -23.19 17.16
N ASP A 240 -7.24 -22.17 16.51
CA ASP A 240 -7.77 -20.95 17.14
C ASP A 240 -9.22 -20.68 16.72
N ASP A 241 -9.91 -19.83 17.49
CA ASP A 241 -11.35 -19.54 17.27
C ASP A 241 -11.62 -18.95 15.87
N ARG A 242 -10.68 -18.17 15.33
CA ARG A 242 -10.77 -17.59 13.97
C ARG A 242 -10.71 -18.66 12.89
N SER A 243 -9.88 -19.69 13.08
CA SER A 243 -9.75 -20.80 12.14
C SER A 243 -11.00 -21.69 12.12
N ARG A 244 -11.64 -21.85 13.28
CA ARG A 244 -12.95 -22.52 13.41
C ARG A 244 -14.05 -21.72 12.73
N GLU A 245 -14.08 -20.39 12.93
CA GLU A 245 -15.05 -19.49 12.28
C GLU A 245 -14.93 -19.54 10.75
N LEU A 246 -13.71 -19.40 10.21
CA LEU A 246 -13.44 -19.48 8.77
C LEU A 246 -13.89 -20.82 8.17
N THR A 247 -13.63 -21.92 8.87
CA THR A 247 -14.02 -23.27 8.42
C THR A 247 -15.54 -23.45 8.46
N ALA A 248 -16.21 -22.95 9.50
CA ALA A 248 -17.67 -22.98 9.62
C ALA A 248 -18.36 -22.15 8.53
N LEU A 249 -17.89 -20.93 8.26
CA LEU A 249 -18.40 -20.07 7.19
C LEU A 249 -18.28 -20.72 5.81
N ALA A 250 -17.12 -21.32 5.52
CA ALA A 250 -16.91 -22.02 4.25
C ALA A 250 -17.71 -23.34 4.15
N ALA A 251 -18.05 -23.98 5.27
CA ALA A 251 -18.96 -25.12 5.27
C ALA A 251 -20.41 -24.69 5.01
N ALA A 252 -20.86 -23.58 5.61
CA ALA A 252 -22.20 -23.03 5.40
C ALA A 252 -22.46 -22.69 3.92
N LEU A 253 -21.51 -22.00 3.28
CA LEU A 253 -21.63 -21.59 1.88
C LEU A 253 -21.58 -22.74 0.86
N ARG A 254 -21.08 -23.92 1.25
CA ARG A 254 -21.09 -25.12 0.39
C ARG A 254 -22.44 -25.84 0.38
N ASN A 255 -23.31 -25.52 1.33
CA ASN A 255 -24.63 -26.14 1.49
C ASN A 255 -25.77 -25.24 0.96
N GLU A 256 -25.44 -24.07 0.38
CA GLU A 256 -26.35 -23.13 -0.28
C GLU A 256 -26.31 -23.31 -1.82
#